data_AF-A0A822AAY0-F1
#
_entry.id   AF-A0A822AAY0-F1
#
_cell.length_a   1.000
_cell.length_b   1.000
_cell.length_c   1.000
_cell.angle_alpha   90.00
_cell.angle_beta   90.00
_cell.angle_gamma   90.00
#
_symmetry.space_group_name_H-M   'P 1'
#
loop_
_entity.id
_entity.type
_entity.pdbx_description
1 polymer ?
#
loop_
_entity_poly.entity_id
_entity_poly.type
_entity_poly.pdbx_seq_one_letter_code
_entity_poly.pdbx_strand_id
1 'polypeptide(L)'
;DVESENKCVENLCQVVKLLPRPIFIVMRYFFAFLNHLAEYSDENMMDASNLASCLAPTLMPIPEDKDQVQYLTHTIELIRTMINHHEEVFPVNDEDPVYEKFAITIPM
;
A
#
# COMPACT_ATOMS: atom_id res chain seq x y z
N ASP A 1 18.18 1.81 6.31
CA ASP A 1 19.09 2.29 5.25
C ASP A 1 18.33 2.42 3.94
N VAL A 2 18.62 3.45 3.14
CA VAL A 2 17.89 3.70 1.86
C VAL A 2 18.05 2.53 0.88
N GLU A 3 19.22 1.88 0.87
CA GLU A 3 19.50 0.74 0.00
C GLU A 3 18.64 -0.50 0.31
N SER A 4 18.35 -0.76 1.60
CA SER A 4 17.47 -1.87 1.99
C SER A 4 16.01 -1.62 1.62
N GLU A 5 15.57 -0.36 1.64
CA GLU A 5 14.22 0.03 1.28
C GLU A 5 14.00 -0.06 -0.23
N ASN A 6 14.94 0.45 -1.03
CA ASN A 6 14.89 0.33 -2.49
C ASN A 6 14.82 -1.15 -2.94
N LYS A 7 15.63 -2.01 -2.32
CA LYS A 7 15.59 -3.46 -2.60
C LYS A 7 14.25 -4.10 -2.21
N CYS A 8 13.60 -3.62 -1.15
CA CYS A 8 12.27 -4.06 -0.76
C CYS A 8 11.24 -3.68 -1.85
N VAL A 9 11.27 -2.43 -2.31
CA VAL A 9 10.41 -1.93 -3.40
C VAL A 9 10.62 -2.75 -4.67
N GLU A 10 11.87 -2.96 -5.09
CA GLU A 10 12.18 -3.79 -6.27
C GLU A 10 11.60 -5.21 -6.16
N ASN A 11 11.76 -5.86 -5.01
CA ASN A 11 11.21 -7.20 -4.77
C ASN A 11 9.68 -7.19 -4.80
N LEU A 12 9.04 -6.18 -4.17
CA LEU A 12 7.60 -5.99 -4.20
C LEU A 12 7.10 -5.84 -5.63
N CYS A 13 7.76 -5.03 -6.47
CA CYS A 13 7.42 -4.87 -7.89
C CYS A 13 7.43 -6.22 -8.64
N GLN A 14 8.36 -7.11 -8.33
CA GLN A 14 8.38 -8.45 -8.94
C GLN A 14 7.23 -9.33 -8.45
N VAL A 15 6.93 -9.28 -7.14
CA VAL A 15 5.86 -10.09 -6.54
C VAL A 15 4.48 -9.66 -7.03
N VAL A 16 4.20 -8.36 -7.05
CA VAL A 16 2.86 -7.87 -7.41
C VAL A 16 2.53 -8.10 -8.88
N LYS A 17 3.54 -8.18 -9.76
CA LYS A 17 3.37 -8.55 -11.18
C LYS A 17 2.88 -9.99 -11.38
N LEU A 18 3.04 -10.86 -10.36
CA LEU A 18 2.53 -12.23 -10.38
C LEU A 18 1.05 -12.31 -10.00
N LEU A 19 0.46 -11.23 -9.49
CA LEU A 19 -0.94 -11.20 -9.11
C LEU A 19 -1.85 -11.19 -10.34
N PRO A 20 -3.03 -11.84 -10.28
CA PRO A 20 -4.07 -11.66 -11.29
C PRO A 20 -4.40 -10.18 -11.50
N ARG A 21 -4.59 -9.76 -12.76
CA ARG A 21 -4.86 -8.36 -13.13
C ARG A 21 -5.94 -7.69 -12.27
N PRO A 22 -7.10 -8.31 -11.97
CA PRO A 22 -8.11 -7.67 -11.12
C PRO A 22 -7.58 -7.34 -9.71
N ILE A 23 -6.79 -8.24 -9.12
CA ILE A 23 -6.20 -8.05 -7.79
C ILE A 23 -5.17 -6.94 -7.82
N PHE A 24 -4.29 -6.93 -8.84
CA PHE A 24 -3.30 -5.87 -9.03
C PHE A 24 -3.96 -4.49 -9.13
N ILE A 25 -5.03 -4.36 -9.92
CA ILE A 25 -5.76 -3.10 -10.06
C ILE A 25 -6.37 -2.66 -8.73
N VAL A 26 -7.05 -3.56 -8.00
CA VAL A 26 -7.63 -3.22 -6.69
C VAL A 26 -6.55 -2.78 -5.71
N MET A 27 -5.41 -3.48 -5.64
CA MET A 27 -4.31 -3.10 -4.75
C MET A 27 -3.73 -1.73 -5.13
N ARG A 28 -3.51 -1.46 -6.43
CA ARG A 28 -3.03 -0.16 -6.89
C ARG A 28 -3.94 0.99 -6.44
N TYR A 29 -5.26 0.83 -6.63
CA TYR A 29 -6.25 1.80 -6.18
C TYR A 29 -6.24 1.99 -4.67
N PHE A 30 -6.21 0.87 -3.95
CA PHE A 30 -6.26 0.87 -2.49
C PHE A 30 -5.05 1.59 -1.91
N PHE A 31 -3.83 1.27 -2.37
CA PHE A 31 -2.61 1.92 -1.87
C PHE A 31 -2.50 3.39 -2.30
N ALA A 32 -2.95 3.75 -3.51
CA ALA A 32 -3.05 5.15 -3.93
C ALA A 32 -4.04 5.95 -3.06
N PHE A 33 -5.18 5.35 -2.70
CA PHE A 33 -6.14 5.96 -1.76
C PHE A 33 -5.53 6.15 -0.37
N LEU A 34 -4.84 5.14 0.17
CA LEU A 34 -4.21 5.23 1.49
C LEU A 34 -3.09 6.27 1.52
N ASN A 35 -2.30 6.37 0.45
CA ASN A 35 -1.30 7.41 0.31
C ASN A 35 -1.96 8.80 0.34
N HIS A 36 -3.02 9.00 -0.45
CA HIS A 36 -3.79 10.23 -0.43
C HIS A 36 -4.38 10.53 0.97
N LEU A 37 -4.90 9.52 1.68
CA LEU A 37 -5.41 9.70 3.04
C LEU A 37 -4.30 10.14 4.02
N ALA A 38 -3.10 9.58 3.88
CA ALA A 38 -1.94 9.91 4.69
C ALA A 38 -1.42 11.34 4.45
N GLU A 39 -1.65 11.93 3.28
CA GLU A 39 -1.31 13.34 3.00
C GLU A 39 -2.06 14.32 3.91
N TYR A 40 -3.19 13.91 4.49
CA TYR A 40 -4.00 14.71 5.42
C TYR A 40 -3.81 14.29 6.88
N SER A 41 -2.67 13.67 7.22
CA SER A 41 -2.41 13.15 8.58
C SER A 41 -2.47 14.22 9.67
N ASP A 42 -2.17 15.48 9.34
CA ASP A 42 -2.27 16.60 10.29
C ASP A 42 -3.71 16.87 10.74
N GLU A 43 -4.71 16.52 9.92
CA GLU A 43 -6.13 16.67 10.22
C GLU A 43 -6.76 15.37 10.72
N ASN A 44 -6.44 14.24 10.09
CA ASN A 44 -7.10 12.95 10.36
C ASN A 44 -6.31 12.04 11.32
N MET A 45 -5.09 12.41 11.72
CA MET A 45 -4.18 11.65 12.61
C MET A 45 -3.72 10.28 12.07
N MET A 46 -3.95 10.01 10.78
CA MET A 46 -3.63 8.74 10.14
C MET A 46 -2.46 8.91 9.17
N ASP A 47 -1.23 8.84 9.69
CA ASP A 47 -0.05 8.68 8.85
C ASP A 47 0.04 7.25 8.26
N ALA A 48 0.99 7.03 7.35
CA ALA A 48 1.18 5.72 6.73
C ALA A 48 1.47 4.60 7.73
N SER A 49 2.10 4.90 8.87
CA SER A 49 2.43 3.91 9.90
C SER A 49 1.17 3.47 10.67
N ASN A 50 0.32 4.42 11.04
CA ASN A 50 -0.96 4.18 11.70
C ASN A 50 -1.89 3.37 10.77
N LEU A 51 -1.98 3.77 9.49
CA LEU A 51 -2.72 3.02 8.48
C LEU A 51 -2.21 1.59 8.33
N ALA A 52 -0.89 1.41 8.21
CA ALA A 52 -0.29 0.08 8.08
C ALA A 52 -0.55 -0.80 9.31
N SER A 53 -0.46 -0.25 10.51
CA SER A 53 -0.75 -0.97 11.77
C SER A 53 -2.19 -1.48 11.82
N CYS A 54 -3.16 -0.65 11.42
CA CYS A 54 -4.57 -1.04 11.38
C CYS A 54 -4.87 -2.09 10.30
N LEU A 55 -4.17 -2.04 9.17
CA LEU A 55 -4.46 -2.90 8.01
C LEU A 55 -3.68 -4.21 8.00
N ALA A 56 -2.51 -4.28 8.66
CA ALA A 56 -1.65 -5.45 8.66
C ALA A 56 -2.36 -6.76 9.01
N PRO A 57 -3.16 -6.85 10.09
CA PRO A 57 -3.87 -8.08 10.43
C PRO A 57 -4.91 -8.51 9.38
N THR A 58 -5.46 -7.55 8.62
CA THR A 58 -6.51 -7.82 7.62
C THR A 58 -5.92 -8.27 6.29
N LEU A 59 -4.84 -7.63 5.84
CA LEU A 59 -4.22 -7.95 4.56
C LEU A 59 -3.37 -9.22 4.62
N MET A 60 -2.73 -9.47 5.76
CA MET A 60 -1.84 -10.61 5.98
C MET A 60 -2.12 -11.20 7.37
N PRO A 61 -3.14 -12.07 7.48
CA PRO A 61 -3.45 -12.76 8.73
C PRO A 61 -2.23 -13.54 9.23
N ILE A 62 -2.00 -13.48 10.54
CA ILE A 62 -0.83 -14.09 11.17
C ILE A 62 -0.95 -15.61 11.10
N PRO A 63 0.01 -16.33 10.49
CA PRO A 63 0.00 -17.78 10.47
C PRO A 63 0.25 -18.38 11.86
N GLU A 64 -0.36 -19.52 12.17
CA GLU A 64 -0.26 -20.19 13.47
C GLU A 64 1.17 -20.64 13.83
N ASP A 65 2.04 -20.84 12.83
CA ASP A 65 3.41 -21.33 12.97
C ASP A 65 4.46 -20.21 13.11
N LYS A 66 4.05 -18.94 13.15
CA LYS A 66 4.95 -17.78 13.18
C LYS A 66 4.95 -17.06 14.51
N ASP A 67 6.10 -16.48 14.86
CA ASP A 67 6.17 -15.54 15.98
C ASP A 67 5.31 -14.31 15.66
N GLN A 68 4.29 -14.09 16.48
CA GLN A 68 3.26 -13.09 16.23
C GLN A 68 3.85 -11.68 16.14
N VAL A 69 4.76 -11.33 17.05
CA VAL A 69 5.32 -9.98 17.18
C VAL A 69 6.23 -9.68 15.99
N GLN A 70 7.13 -10.59 15.68
CA GLN A 70 8.02 -10.44 14.53
C GLN A 70 7.23 -10.41 13.23
N TYR A 71 6.31 -11.35 13.01
CA TYR A 71 5.53 -11.41 11.78
C TYR A 71 4.73 -10.11 11.55
N LEU A 72 4.05 -9.63 12.59
CA LEU A 72 3.29 -8.40 12.51
C LEU A 72 4.20 -7.19 12.25
N THR A 73 5.35 -7.10 12.92
CA THR A 73 6.32 -6.01 12.72
C THR A 73 6.78 -5.92 11.26
N HIS A 74 7.18 -7.04 10.66
CA HIS A 74 7.60 -7.08 9.26
C HIS A 74 6.45 -6.77 8.30
N THR A 75 5.24 -7.22 8.62
CA THR A 75 4.04 -6.98 7.81
C THR A 75 3.61 -5.52 7.83
N ILE A 76 3.64 -4.87 9.00
CA ILE A 76 3.36 -3.44 9.14
C ILE A 76 4.35 -2.64 8.30
N GLU A 77 5.64 -2.96 8.39
CA GLU A 77 6.66 -2.27 7.61
C GLU A 77 6.47 -2.47 6.10
N LEU A 78 6.16 -3.69 5.67
CA LEU A 78 5.87 -3.99 4.27
C LEU A 78 4.68 -3.17 3.73
N ILE A 79 3.60 -3.06 4.51
CA ILE A 79 2.42 -2.28 4.13
C ILE A 79 2.73 -0.78 4.13
N ARG A 80 3.49 -0.29 5.10
CA ARG A 80 3.96 1.10 5.15
C ARG A 80 4.78 1.45 3.89
N THR A 81 5.70 0.57 3.50
CA THR A 81 6.47 0.71 2.25
C THR A 81 5.55 0.73 1.02
N MET A 82 4.55 -0.16 0.94
CA MET A 82 3.59 -0.17 -0.17
C MET A 82 2.71 1.08 -0.22
N ILE A 83 2.37 1.70 0.91
CA ILE A 83 1.65 2.99 0.96
C ILE A 83 2.53 4.13 0.45
N ASN A 84 3.77 4.21 0.93
CA ASN A 84 4.67 5.32 0.60
C ASN A 84 5.18 5.28 -0.83
N HIS A 85 5.42 4.07 -1.36
CA HIS A 85 6.02 3.84 -2.69
C HIS A 85 5.03 3.23 -3.67
N HIS A 86 3.73 3.54 -3.53
CA HIS A 86 2.68 2.87 -4.28
C HIS A 86 2.81 3.03 -5.81
N GLU A 87 3.34 4.16 -6.29
CA GLU A 87 3.53 4.41 -7.73
C GLU A 87 4.62 3.51 -8.32
N GLU A 88 5.68 3.25 -7.57
CA GLU A 88 6.76 2.35 -7.96
C GLU A 88 6.32 0.89 -7.87
N VAL A 89 5.67 0.52 -6.77
CA VAL A 89 5.21 -0.86 -6.53
C VAL A 89 4.09 -1.24 -7.50
N PHE A 90 3.14 -0.35 -7.74
CA PHE A 90 1.97 -0.59 -8.60
C PHE A 90 1.94 0.40 -9.77
N PRO A 91 2.79 0.22 -10.80
CA PRO A 91 2.85 1.12 -11.93
C PRO A 91 1.54 1.14 -12.72
N VAL A 92 1.20 2.30 -13.27
CA VAL A 92 0.03 2.51 -14.12
C VAL A 92 0.33 2.06 -15.55
N ASN A 93 -0.62 1.38 -16.18
CA ASN A 93 -0.64 1.20 -17.63
C ASN A 93 -1.67 2.17 -18.24
N ASP A 94 -1.43 2.67 -19.44
CA ASP A 94 -2.25 3.72 -20.08
C ASP A 94 -3.75 3.36 -20.22
N GLU A 95 -4.09 2.07 -20.24
CA GLU A 95 -5.47 1.58 -20.39
C GLU A 95 -6.15 1.22 -19.06
N ASP A 96 -5.41 1.23 -17.95
CA ASP A 96 -5.94 0.82 -16.65
C ASP A 96 -6.62 2.00 -15.93
N PRO A 97 -7.73 1.75 -15.21
CA PRO A 97 -8.41 2.81 -14.48
C PRO A 97 -7.50 3.34 -13.37
N VAL A 98 -7.47 4.64 -13.08
CA VAL A 98 -6.60 5.24 -12.03
C VAL A 98 -7.39 5.85 -10.87
N TYR A 99 -6.79 5.87 -9.68
CA TYR A 99 -7.36 6.57 -8.54
C TYR A 99 -7.24 8.08 -8.75
N GLU A 100 -8.38 8.77 -8.76
CA GLU A 100 -8.44 10.23 -8.89
C GLU A 100 -8.57 10.86 -7.51
N LYS A 101 -7.57 11.65 -7.10
CA LYS A 101 -7.56 12.33 -5.78
C LYS A 101 -8.73 13.31 -5.63
N PHE A 102 -9.10 13.99 -6.72
CA PHE A 102 -10.18 14.95 -6.75
C PHE A 102 -11.29 14.40 -7.64
N ALA A 103 -12.40 13.98 -7.05
CA ALA A 103 -13.62 13.82 -7.83
C ALA A 103 -13.95 15.19 -8.42
N ILE A 104 -14.03 15.28 -9.76
CA ILE A 104 -14.55 16.48 -10.43
C ILE A 104 -15.86 16.80 -9.74
N THR A 105 -15.92 17.95 -9.05
CA THR A 105 -17.15 18.44 -8.46
C THR A 105 -18.13 18.57 -9.62
N ILE A 106 -19.07 17.64 -9.74
CA ILE A 106 -20.21 17.83 -10.64
C ILE A 106 -20.95 19.02 -10.02
N PRO A 107 -20.96 20.19 -10.66
CA PRO A 107 -21.70 21.31 -10.11
C PRO A 107 -23.17 20.90 -10.10
N MET A 108 -23.77 20.89 -8.92
CA MET A 108 -25.22 20.77 -8.73
C MET A 108 -25.94 21.97 -9.34
#